data_AF-A0A7X9G292-F1
#
_entry.id   AF-A0A7X9G292-F1
#
_cell.length_a   1.000
_cell.length_b   1.000
_cell.length_c   1.000
_cell.angle_alpha   90.00
_cell.angle_beta   90.00
_cell.angle_gamma   90.00
#
_symmetry.space_group_name_H-M   'P 1'
#
loop_
_entity.id
_entity.type
_entity.pdbx_description
1 polymer ?
#
loop_
_entity_poly.entity_id
_entity_poly.type
_entity_poly.pdbx_seq_one_letter_code
_entity_poly.pdbx_strand_id
1 'polypeptide(L)'
;MMGNMVTFTCRKCGHEQNILWGAGLFSYNDEEFADDIKDPEMSREIRLILQQDGAVVESIMESGYYCPLCYIWHDFLYFSIVTEHLVHTPIYQCEKCHNTLQLVPFENYADYPWKCQKCSSCNDVITSVSRWF
;
A
#
# COMPACT_ATOMS: atom_id res chain seq x y z
N MET A 1 -14.39 -10.47 -3.68
CA MET A 1 -12.98 -10.16 -3.91
C MET A 1 -12.88 -9.57 -5.28
N MET A 2 -12.32 -8.39 -5.37
CA MET A 2 -11.95 -7.80 -6.64
C MET A 2 -11.19 -6.52 -6.36
N GLY A 3 -10.20 -6.29 -7.21
CA GLY A 3 -9.50 -5.03 -7.22
C GLY A 3 -8.96 -4.73 -8.60
N ASN A 4 -8.38 -3.56 -8.72
CA ASN A 4 -7.61 -3.17 -9.88
C ASN A 4 -6.15 -3.55 -9.64
N MET A 5 -5.48 -3.96 -10.70
CA MET A 5 -4.04 -4.18 -10.72
C MET A 5 -3.44 -3.36 -11.85
N VAL A 6 -2.36 -2.65 -11.54
CA VAL A 6 -1.51 -1.99 -12.53
C VAL A 6 -0.20 -2.75 -12.59
N THR A 7 0.17 -3.21 -13.78
CA THR A 7 1.47 -3.81 -14.04
C THR A 7 2.35 -2.81 -14.79
N PHE A 8 3.48 -2.45 -14.20
CA PHE A 8 4.54 -1.67 -14.81
C PHE A 8 5.61 -2.59 -15.35
N THR A 9 5.79 -2.63 -16.67
CA THR A 9 6.82 -3.43 -17.34
C THR A 9 7.91 -2.52 -17.92
N CYS A 10 9.16 -2.68 -17.46
CA CYS A 10 10.29 -1.95 -18.01
C CYS A 10 10.59 -2.41 -19.44
N ARG A 11 10.54 -1.52 -20.44
CA ARG A 11 10.87 -1.89 -21.83
C ARG A 11 12.33 -2.28 -22.01
N LYS A 12 13.24 -1.76 -21.19
CA LYS A 12 14.69 -2.03 -21.32
C LYS A 12 15.09 -3.41 -20.82
N CYS A 13 14.54 -3.87 -19.70
CA CYS A 13 14.99 -5.10 -19.04
C CYS A 13 13.88 -6.13 -18.78
N GLY A 14 12.64 -5.84 -19.21
CA GLY A 14 11.48 -6.73 -19.05
C GLY A 14 11.05 -6.96 -17.60
N HIS A 15 11.55 -6.17 -16.65
CA HIS A 15 11.16 -6.32 -15.25
C HIS A 15 9.75 -5.78 -15.05
N GLU A 16 8.92 -6.57 -14.37
CA GLU A 16 7.55 -6.24 -14.06
C GLU A 16 7.38 -5.95 -12.58
N GLN A 17 6.56 -4.96 -12.27
CA GLN A 17 6.08 -4.66 -10.93
C GLN A 17 4.56 -4.53 -10.98
N ASN A 18 3.88 -5.26 -10.10
CA ASN A 18 2.43 -5.16 -9.93
C ASN A 18 2.13 -4.30 -8.71
N ILE A 19 1.13 -3.43 -8.82
CA ILE A 19 0.56 -2.69 -7.70
C ILE A 19 -0.93 -2.98 -7.67
N LEU A 20 -1.45 -3.30 -6.49
CA LEU A 20 -2.82 -3.74 -6.29
C LEU A 20 -3.63 -2.63 -5.58
N TRP A 21 -4.90 -2.52 -5.97
CA TRP A 21 -5.89 -1.71 -5.29
C TRP A 21 -7.16 -2.52 -5.10
N GLY A 22 -7.62 -2.68 -3.87
CA GLY A 22 -8.93 -3.29 -3.60
C GLY A 22 -8.95 -4.23 -2.41
N ALA A 23 -10.14 -4.72 -2.09
CA ALA A 23 -10.36 -5.56 -0.92
C ALA A 23 -9.80 -6.98 -1.16
N GLY A 24 -8.82 -7.36 -0.33
CA GLY A 24 -8.35 -8.75 -0.20
C GLY A 24 -9.34 -9.63 0.58
N LEU A 25 -9.06 -10.93 0.63
CA LEU A 25 -9.74 -11.85 1.57
C LEU A 25 -9.24 -11.58 2.97
N PHE A 26 -9.97 -10.71 3.63
CA PHE A 26 -9.64 -10.23 4.94
C PHE A 26 -10.77 -10.63 5.87
N SER A 27 -10.79 -11.91 6.27
CA SER A 27 -11.54 -12.31 7.46
C SER A 27 -10.68 -11.98 8.67
N TYR A 28 -10.66 -10.72 9.06
CA TYR A 28 -9.93 -10.31 10.25
C TYR A 28 -10.81 -10.43 11.49
N ASN A 29 -10.24 -11.00 12.53
CA ASN A 29 -10.66 -10.70 13.88
C ASN A 29 -9.98 -9.37 14.24
N ASP A 30 -10.76 -8.34 14.62
CA ASP A 30 -10.22 -7.04 14.99
C ASP A 30 -9.16 -7.16 16.10
N GLU A 31 -9.29 -8.16 16.98
CA GLU A 31 -8.32 -8.43 18.05
C GLU A 31 -6.98 -8.98 17.56
N GLU A 32 -6.95 -9.65 16.40
CA GLU A 32 -5.77 -10.29 15.81
C GLU A 32 -5.19 -9.51 14.63
N PHE A 33 -5.87 -8.46 14.14
CA PHE A 33 -5.42 -7.68 12.99
C PHE A 33 -3.97 -7.21 13.09
N ALA A 34 -3.52 -6.86 14.31
CA ALA A 34 -2.16 -6.43 14.54
C ALA A 34 -1.11 -7.52 14.28
N ASP A 35 -1.45 -8.80 14.45
CA ASP A 35 -0.55 -9.94 14.21
C ASP A 35 -0.26 -10.13 12.71
N ASP A 36 -1.16 -9.67 11.84
CA ASP A 36 -1.02 -9.77 10.39
C ASP A 36 -0.15 -8.65 9.78
N ILE A 37 0.22 -7.66 10.60
CA ILE A 37 1.07 -6.54 10.20
C ILE A 37 2.54 -6.93 10.30
N LYS A 38 3.22 -6.99 9.16
CA LYS A 38 4.63 -7.43 9.04
C LYS A 38 5.62 -6.52 9.75
N ASP A 39 5.34 -5.21 9.82
CA ASP A 39 6.21 -4.26 10.52
C ASP A 39 5.97 -4.36 12.04
N PRO A 40 6.99 -4.76 12.83
CA PRO A 40 6.82 -4.99 14.26
C PRO A 40 6.50 -3.72 15.05
N GLU A 41 7.00 -2.55 14.64
CA GLU A 41 6.68 -1.30 15.32
C GLU A 41 5.24 -0.89 15.01
N MET A 42 4.83 -0.97 13.75
CA MET A 42 3.45 -0.70 13.36
C MET A 42 2.47 -1.68 14.02
N SER A 43 2.81 -2.97 14.07
CA SER A 43 2.02 -4.00 14.77
C SER A 43 1.84 -3.62 16.25
N ARG A 44 2.91 -3.21 16.92
CA ARG A 44 2.86 -2.77 18.33
C ARG A 44 1.96 -1.55 18.51
N GLU A 45 2.07 -0.55 17.65
CA GLU A 45 1.23 0.66 17.70
C GLU A 45 -0.25 0.32 17.49
N ILE A 46 -0.57 -0.52 16.50
CA ILE A 46 -1.95 -0.95 16.21
C ILE A 46 -2.56 -1.68 17.41
N ARG A 47 -1.81 -2.58 18.09
CA ARG A 47 -2.32 -3.23 19.32
C ARG A 47 -2.72 -2.22 20.40
N LEU A 48 -1.92 -1.17 20.58
CA LEU A 48 -2.21 -0.14 21.57
C LEU A 48 -3.46 0.67 21.19
N ILE A 49 -3.71 0.88 19.88
CA ILE A 49 -4.92 1.56 19.40
C ILE A 49 -6.15 0.67 19.59
N LEU A 50 -6.05 -0.62 19.26
CA LEU A 50 -7.16 -1.59 19.37
C LEU A 50 -7.59 -1.88 20.81
N GLN A 51 -6.73 -1.60 21.80
CA GLN A 51 -7.08 -1.67 23.22
C GLN A 51 -7.94 -0.49 23.71
N GLN A 52 -8.16 0.54 22.89
CA GLN A 52 -9.02 1.66 23.24
C GLN A 52 -10.49 1.27 23.11
N ASP A 53 -11.35 1.79 23.99
CA ASP A 53 -12.78 1.51 23.95
C ASP A 53 -13.40 1.92 22.61
N GLY A 54 -14.20 1.00 22.04
CA GLY A 54 -14.88 1.23 20.77
C GLY A 54 -13.99 1.24 19.53
N ALA A 55 -12.73 0.78 19.63
CA ALA A 55 -11.85 0.66 18.47
C ALA A 55 -12.37 -0.39 17.47
N VAL A 56 -12.48 -0.01 16.19
CA VAL A 56 -12.93 -0.89 15.10
C VAL A 56 -12.00 -0.72 13.90
N VAL A 57 -11.63 -1.83 13.26
CA VAL A 57 -10.85 -1.79 12.01
C VAL A 57 -11.80 -1.69 10.83
N GLU A 58 -11.54 -0.72 9.96
CA GLU A 58 -12.33 -0.43 8.77
C GLU A 58 -11.43 -0.27 7.53
N SER A 59 -12.06 -0.22 6.36
CA SER A 59 -11.45 0.19 5.08
C SER A 59 -10.18 -0.59 4.70
N ILE A 60 -10.12 -1.87 5.05
CA ILE A 60 -8.94 -2.70 4.78
C ILE A 60 -8.87 -3.06 3.30
N MET A 61 -7.82 -2.63 2.61
CA MET A 61 -7.61 -2.87 1.18
C MET A 61 -6.15 -2.80 0.79
N GLU A 62 -5.75 -3.56 -0.23
CA GLU A 62 -4.46 -3.33 -0.90
C GLU A 62 -4.48 -1.94 -1.53
N SER A 63 -3.34 -1.25 -1.52
CA SER A 63 -3.21 0.10 -2.04
C SER A 63 -1.80 0.42 -2.52
N GLY A 64 -1.74 1.20 -3.60
CA GLY A 64 -0.50 1.74 -4.12
C GLY A 64 0.03 2.91 -3.28
N TYR A 65 1.27 2.76 -2.82
CA TYR A 65 2.03 3.80 -2.14
C TYR A 65 3.22 4.25 -2.99
N TYR A 66 3.47 5.56 -3.00
CA TYR A 66 4.46 6.17 -3.86
C TYR A 66 5.54 6.91 -3.06
N CYS A 67 6.80 6.68 -3.39
CA CYS A 67 7.91 7.46 -2.86
C CYS A 67 8.24 8.65 -3.79
N PRO A 68 7.98 9.91 -3.38
CA PRO A 68 8.21 11.07 -4.23
C PRO A 68 9.70 11.38 -4.47
N LEU A 69 10.61 10.85 -3.64
CA LEU A 69 12.05 11.06 -3.83
C LEU A 69 12.71 9.97 -4.67
N CYS A 70 12.26 8.72 -4.54
CA CYS A 70 12.84 7.58 -5.24
C CYS A 70 12.11 7.27 -6.56
N TYR A 71 10.88 7.76 -6.72
CA TYR A 71 9.96 7.43 -7.81
C TYR A 71 9.66 5.91 -7.89
N ILE A 72 9.60 5.29 -6.72
CA ILE A 72 9.35 3.87 -6.54
C ILE A 72 7.94 3.69 -5.98
N TRP A 73 7.22 2.74 -6.57
CA TRP A 73 5.94 2.29 -6.09
C TRP A 73 6.10 1.13 -5.11
N HIS A 74 5.18 1.06 -4.15
CA HIS A 74 5.07 0.03 -3.13
C HIS A 74 3.62 -0.44 -3.05
N ASP A 75 3.43 -1.71 -2.72
CA ASP A 75 2.12 -2.31 -2.49
C ASP A 75 2.02 -2.59 -0.99
N PHE A 76 1.13 -1.86 -0.32
CA PHE A 76 0.90 -1.99 1.12
C PHE A 76 -0.58 -1.92 1.44
N LEU A 77 -0.93 -2.48 2.60
CA LEU A 77 -2.27 -2.44 3.10
C LEU A 77 -2.65 -1.02 3.52
N TYR A 78 -3.75 -0.50 3.00
CA TYR A 78 -4.46 0.60 3.62
C TYR A 78 -5.51 0.05 4.58
N PHE A 79 -5.65 0.68 5.73
CA PHE A 79 -6.69 0.40 6.71
C PHE A 79 -6.94 1.67 7.54
N SER A 80 -8.08 1.72 8.19
CA SER A 80 -8.38 2.75 9.18
C SER A 80 -8.81 2.11 10.48
N ILE A 81 -8.31 2.59 11.62
CA ILE A 81 -8.81 2.18 12.94
C ILE A 81 -9.58 3.37 13.49
N VAL A 82 -10.89 3.20 13.65
CA VAL A 82 -11.77 4.23 14.19
C VAL A 82 -11.91 4.00 15.68
N THR A 83 -11.64 5.04 16.47
CA THR A 83 -11.91 5.09 17.91
C THR A 83 -13.01 6.13 18.17
N GLU A 84 -13.47 6.29 19.41
CA GLU A 84 -14.47 7.33 19.75
C GLU A 84 -14.04 8.76 19.38
N HIS A 85 -12.74 9.02 19.23
CA HIS A 85 -12.20 10.38 19.11
C HIS A 85 -11.38 10.63 17.86
N LEU A 86 -10.77 9.58 17.28
CA LEU A 86 -9.83 9.70 16.17
C LEU A 86 -9.98 8.57 15.15
N VAL A 87 -9.55 8.87 13.92
CA VAL A 87 -9.31 7.88 12.88
C VAL A 87 -7.80 7.75 12.70
N HIS A 88 -7.29 6.54 12.85
CA HIS A 88 -5.89 6.21 12.67
C HIS A 88 -5.68 5.54 11.32
N THR A 89 -4.70 6.00 10.53
CA THR A 89 -4.33 5.41 9.24
C THR A 89 -2.83 5.10 9.22
N PRO A 90 -2.39 4.06 8.51
CA PRO A 90 -0.98 3.70 8.48
C PRO A 90 -0.13 4.78 7.83
N ILE A 91 1.10 4.92 8.34
CA ILE A 91 2.14 5.77 7.75
C ILE A 91 3.31 4.87 7.39
N TYR A 92 3.59 4.73 6.10
CA TYR A 92 4.70 3.93 5.61
C TYR A 92 5.91 4.80 5.24
N GLN A 93 7.10 4.25 5.40
CA GLN A 93 8.36 4.89 5.00
C GLN A 93 9.01 4.11 3.86
N CYS A 94 9.64 4.84 2.93
CA CYS A 94 10.44 4.21 1.89
C CYS A 94 11.70 3.57 2.50
N GLU A 95 11.90 2.27 2.30
CA GLU A 95 13.08 1.56 2.83
C GLU A 95 14.42 2.17 2.35
N LYS A 96 14.42 2.83 1.20
CA LYS A 96 15.65 3.36 0.58
C LYS A 96 16.03 4.76 1.08
N CYS A 97 15.06 5.64 1.27
CA CYS A 97 15.32 7.05 1.60
C CYS A 97 14.65 7.51 2.90
N HIS A 98 13.90 6.64 3.56
CA HIS A 98 13.13 6.88 4.79
C HIS A 98 12.09 8.01 4.68
N ASN A 99 11.81 8.52 3.47
CA ASN A 99 10.75 9.48 3.25
C ASN A 99 9.39 8.80 3.40
N THR A 100 8.43 9.51 3.97
CA THR A 100 7.04 9.07 4.04
C THR A 100 6.50 8.77 2.64
N LEU A 101 5.84 7.63 2.49
CA LEU A 101 5.17 7.25 1.26
C LEU A 101 3.81 7.95 1.15
N GLN A 102 3.43 8.28 -0.07
CA GLN A 102 2.14 8.88 -0.37
C GLN A 102 1.17 7.78 -0.80
N LEU A 103 0.01 7.70 -0.16
CA LEU A 103 -1.10 6.88 -0.66
C LEU A 103 -1.57 7.46 -2.00
N VAL A 104 -1.65 6.63 -3.04
CA VAL A 104 -2.12 7.05 -4.37
C VAL A 104 -3.39 6.28 -4.71
N PRO A 105 -4.54 6.96 -4.86
CA PRO A 105 -5.76 6.33 -5.36
C PRO A 105 -5.54 5.72 -6.74
N PHE A 106 -6.24 4.62 -7.05
CA PHE A 106 -6.12 3.95 -8.33
C PHE A 106 -6.35 4.91 -9.50
N GLU A 107 -7.32 5.82 -9.40
CA GLU A 107 -7.70 6.76 -10.44
C GLU A 107 -6.55 7.71 -10.84
N ASN A 108 -5.59 7.90 -9.92
CA ASN A 108 -4.50 8.85 -10.07
C ASN A 108 -3.17 8.16 -10.41
N TYR A 109 -3.11 6.83 -10.58
CA TYR A 109 -1.82 6.13 -10.76
C TYR A 109 -1.00 6.68 -11.94
N ALA A 110 -1.69 7.13 -13.00
CA ALA A 110 -1.07 7.59 -14.23
C ALA A 110 -0.35 8.95 -14.07
N ASP A 111 -0.66 9.71 -13.02
CA ASP A 111 -0.05 11.02 -12.75
C ASP A 111 1.34 10.92 -12.08
N TYR A 112 1.73 9.72 -11.65
CA TYR A 112 2.96 9.47 -10.90
C TYR A 112 3.98 8.67 -11.73
N PRO A 113 5.22 9.16 -11.88
CA PRO A 113 6.22 8.47 -12.68
C PRO A 113 6.69 7.18 -11.99
N TRP A 114 7.05 6.18 -12.79
CA TRP A 114 7.56 4.90 -12.32
C TRP A 114 9.04 4.72 -12.68
N LYS A 115 9.87 4.38 -11.70
CA LYS A 115 11.27 4.02 -11.90
C LYS A 115 11.47 2.51 -11.76
N CYS A 116 12.05 1.89 -12.79
CA CYS A 116 12.42 0.48 -12.73
C CYS A 116 13.46 0.23 -11.63
N GLN A 117 13.11 -0.59 -10.63
CA GLN A 117 14.02 -0.93 -9.52
C GLN A 117 15.23 -1.75 -9.97
N LYS A 118 15.12 -2.51 -11.08
CA LYS A 118 16.18 -3.40 -11.58
C LYS A 118 17.26 -2.67 -12.38
N CYS A 119 16.89 -1.74 -13.27
CA CYS A 119 17.83 -1.06 -14.17
C CYS A 119 17.84 0.47 -14.03
N SER A 120 17.06 1.02 -13.10
CA SER A 120 16.95 2.46 -12.83
C SER A 120 16.50 3.32 -14.02
N SER A 121 15.91 2.73 -15.06
CA SER A 121 15.30 3.48 -16.16
C SER A 121 14.02 4.17 -15.69
N CYS A 122 13.99 5.50 -15.72
CA CYS A 122 12.88 6.30 -15.16
C CYS A 122 11.69 6.50 -16.11
N ASN A 123 11.84 6.33 -17.43
CA ASN A 123 10.85 6.83 -18.40
C ASN A 123 10.46 5.83 -19.50
N ASP A 124 10.87 4.56 -19.39
CA ASP A 124 10.65 3.58 -20.46
C ASP A 124 9.88 2.37 -19.94
N VAL A 125 8.55 2.54 -19.87
CA VAL A 125 7.59 1.65 -19.23
C VAL A 125 6.42 1.33 -20.16
N ILE A 126 5.91 0.12 -20.06
CA ILE A 126 4.59 -0.28 -20.56
C ILE A 126 3.73 -0.44 -19.33
N THR A 127 2.53 0.16 -19.36
CA THR A 127 1.57 0.03 -18.28
C THR A 127 0.36 -0.74 -18.78
N SER A 128 -0.02 -1.80 -18.07
CA SER A 128 -1.27 -2.51 -18.31
C SER A 128 -2.15 -2.46 -17.06
N VAL A 129 -3.46 -2.38 -17.28
CA VAL A 129 -4.47 -2.36 -16.22
C VAL A 129 -5.30 -3.63 -16.36
N SER A 130 -5.49 -4.33 -15.26
CA SER A 130 -6.32 -5.52 -15.19
C SER A 130 -7.12 -5.56 -13.90
N ARG A 131 -8.05 -6.51 -13.80
CA ARG A 131 -8.72 -6.84 -12.55
C ARG A 131 -8.14 -8.11 -12.00
N TRP A 132 -7.98 -8.17 -10.70
CA TRP A 132 -7.66 -9.40 -9.98
C TRP A 132 -8.89 -9.86 -9.20
N PHE A 133 -8.99 -11.18 -9.02
CA PHE A 133 -10.13 -11.87 -8.42
C PHE A 133 -9.65 -12.78 -7.30
#